data_AF-A0ABD6BIG7-F1
#
_entry.id   AF-A0ABD6BIG7-F1
#
_cell.length_a   1.000
_cell.length_b   1.000
_cell.length_c   1.000
_cell.angle_alpha   90.00
_cell.angle_beta   90.00
_cell.angle_gamma   90.00
#
_symmetry.space_group_name_H-M   'P 1'
#
loop_
_entity.id
_entity.type
_entity.pdbx_description
1 polymer ?
#
loop_
_entity_poly.entity_id
_entity_poly.type
_entity_poly.pdbx_seq_one_letter_code
_entity_poly.pdbx_strand_id
1 'polypeptide(L)'
;MSPALTTIPTELLYHGYDGTAGFTGFPNEGTWVIFAIILVPVYIMLAAWFLGKPRDTSSGLLGVGYLVGLTTSMWVGMFILTVLIGVVFYGGPPEPISSVGPP
;
A
#
# COMPACT_ATOMS: atom_id res chain seq x y z
N MET A 1 -14.45 21.65 27.09
CA MET A 1 -15.36 20.88 26.20
C MET A 1 -16.74 21.49 26.30
N SER A 2 -17.42 21.75 25.18
CA SER A 2 -18.75 22.37 25.18
C SER A 2 -19.81 21.37 25.68
N PRO A 3 -20.72 21.73 26.60
CA PRO A 3 -21.73 20.81 27.16
C PRO A 3 -22.72 20.26 26.12
N ALA A 4 -22.79 20.88 24.94
CA ALA A 4 -23.58 20.39 23.81
C ALA A 4 -23.04 19.08 23.20
N LEU A 5 -21.72 18.81 23.31
CA LEU A 5 -21.12 17.56 22.83
C LEU A 5 -21.45 16.36 23.73
N THR A 6 -21.70 16.59 25.02
CA THR A 6 -22.05 15.52 25.98
C THR A 6 -23.50 15.04 25.90
N THR A 7 -24.36 15.75 25.16
CA THR A 7 -25.79 15.43 25.02
C THR A 7 -26.15 14.77 23.69
N ILE A 8 -25.20 14.62 22.76
CA ILE A 8 -25.46 13.90 21.51
C ILE A 8 -25.49 12.41 21.86
N PRO A 9 -26.59 11.69 21.55
CA PRO A 9 -26.65 10.25 21.76
C PRO A 9 -25.48 9.57 21.03
N THR A 10 -24.77 8.66 21.70
CA THR A 10 -23.67 7.90 21.09
C THR A 10 -24.10 7.16 19.83
N GLU A 11 -25.38 6.78 19.73
CA GLU A 11 -26.01 6.22 18.54
C GLU A 11 -25.94 7.14 17.31
N LEU A 12 -26.03 8.46 17.51
CA LEU A 12 -25.93 9.47 16.45
C LEU A 12 -24.48 9.75 16.03
N LEU A 13 -23.52 9.47 16.91
CA LEU A 13 -22.08 9.49 16.61
C LEU A 13 -21.60 8.14 16.06
N TYR A 14 -22.35 7.07 16.29
CA TYR A 14 -22.08 5.73 15.79
C TYR A 14 -22.52 5.63 14.35
N HIS A 15 -21.59 5.80 13.42
CA HIS A 15 -21.83 5.70 11.98
C HIS A 15 -21.98 4.24 11.48
N GLY A 16 -22.18 3.27 12.38
CA GLY A 16 -22.40 1.86 12.02
C GLY A 16 -21.18 1.15 11.43
N TYR A 17 -20.01 1.79 11.44
CA TYR A 17 -18.77 1.25 10.90
C TYR A 17 -17.69 1.39 11.96
N ASP A 18 -17.45 0.37 12.77
CA ASP A 18 -16.24 0.40 13.61
C ASP A 18 -15.02 0.40 12.68
N GLY A 19 -14.09 1.35 12.85
CA GLY A 19 -12.89 1.47 12.01
C GLY A 19 -11.99 0.23 12.02
N THR A 20 -12.31 -0.75 12.88
CA THR A 20 -11.65 -2.04 13.02
C THR A 20 -12.58 -3.25 12.84
N ALA A 21 -13.82 -3.07 12.36
CA ALA A 21 -14.69 -4.20 12.02
C ALA A 21 -14.26 -4.80 10.68
N GLY A 22 -13.84 -6.07 10.67
CA GLY A 22 -13.47 -6.80 9.45
C GLY A 22 -12.02 -7.31 9.45
N PHE A 23 -11.45 -7.47 8.26
CA PHE A 23 -10.10 -7.96 7.99
C PHE A 23 -9.07 -6.85 8.29
N THR A 24 -8.84 -6.61 9.58
CA THR A 24 -7.86 -5.64 10.05
C THR A 24 -6.47 -6.27 10.14
N GLY A 25 -5.47 -5.58 9.57
CA GLY A 25 -4.09 -6.09 9.43
C GLY A 25 -3.74 -6.47 7.99
N PHE A 26 -2.45 -6.52 7.67
CA PHE A 26 -2.00 -6.90 6.33
C PHE A 26 -1.99 -8.43 6.18
N PRO A 27 -2.63 -9.01 5.15
CA PRO A 27 -3.39 -8.35 4.07
C PRO A 27 -4.86 -8.04 4.47
N ASN A 28 -5.32 -6.80 4.21
CA ASN A 28 -6.69 -6.34 4.47
C ASN A 28 -7.59 -6.42 3.21
N GLU A 29 -8.86 -6.01 3.29
CA GLU A 29 -9.77 -6.01 2.13
C GLU A 29 -9.23 -5.19 0.96
N GLY A 30 -8.66 -4.02 1.23
CA GLY A 30 -8.05 -3.18 0.19
C GLY A 30 -6.87 -3.86 -0.50
N THR A 31 -6.06 -4.61 0.25
CA THR A 31 -4.95 -5.41 -0.28
C THR A 31 -5.49 -6.47 -1.24
N TRP A 32 -6.55 -7.17 -0.87
CA TRP A 32 -7.20 -8.15 -1.74
C TRP A 32 -7.78 -7.52 -3.01
N VAL A 33 -8.45 -6.37 -2.89
CA VAL A 33 -9.00 -5.66 -4.06
C VAL A 33 -7.88 -5.28 -5.03
N ILE A 34 -6.78 -4.71 -4.54
CA ILE A 34 -5.66 -4.31 -5.40
C ILE A 34 -5.01 -5.55 -6.02
N PHE A 35 -4.48 -6.45 -5.19
CA PHE A 35 -3.62 -7.53 -5.68
C PHE A 35 -4.38 -8.67 -6.35
N ALA A 36 -5.64 -8.94 -5.98
CA ALA A 36 -6.38 -10.09 -6.50
C ALA A 36 -7.47 -9.73 -7.52
N ILE A 37 -7.90 -8.46 -7.61
CA ILE A 37 -8.90 -8.04 -8.61
C ILE A 37 -8.27 -7.10 -9.62
N ILE A 38 -7.71 -5.98 -9.15
CA ILE A 38 -7.19 -4.93 -10.05
C ILE A 38 -5.96 -5.42 -10.82
N LEU A 39 -5.07 -6.20 -10.18
CA LEU A 39 -3.86 -6.70 -10.84
C LEU A 39 -4.08 -7.92 -11.74
N VAL A 40 -5.29 -8.49 -11.80
CA VAL A 40 -5.58 -9.69 -12.62
C VAL A 40 -5.18 -9.54 -14.08
N PRO A 41 -5.51 -8.43 -14.78
CA PRO A 41 -5.12 -8.26 -16.18
C PRO A 41 -3.60 -8.26 -16.38
N VAL A 42 -2.85 -7.72 -15.41
CA VAL A 42 -1.38 -7.71 -15.45
C VAL A 42 -0.84 -9.12 -15.30
N TYR A 43 -1.37 -9.93 -14.38
CA TYR A 43 -0.96 -11.33 -14.26
C TYR A 43 -1.26 -12.12 -15.53
N ILE A 44 -2.43 -11.91 -16.15
CA ILE A 44 -2.80 -12.56 -17.40
C ILE A 44 -1.84 -12.13 -18.52
N MET A 45 -1.53 -10.85 -18.62
CA MET A 45 -0.55 -10.33 -19.59
C MET A 45 0.82 -10.98 -19.41
N LEU A 46 1.33 -11.03 -18.17
CA LEU A 46 2.62 -11.65 -17.86
C LEU A 46 2.60 -13.16 -18.16
N ALA A 47 1.53 -13.86 -17.78
CA ALA A 47 1.37 -15.28 -18.09
C ALA A 47 1.34 -15.51 -19.62
N ALA A 48 0.66 -14.63 -20.38
CA ALA A 48 0.58 -14.71 -21.83
C ALA A 48 1.95 -14.58 -22.51
N TRP A 49 2.90 -13.83 -21.94
CA TRP A 49 4.27 -13.74 -22.48
C TRP A 49 5.01 -15.08 -22.47
N PHE A 50 4.72 -15.96 -21.49
CA PHE A 50 5.40 -17.25 -21.34
C PHE A 50 4.59 -18.44 -21.87
N LEU A 51 3.26 -18.34 -21.87
CA LEU A 51 2.34 -19.40 -22.27
C LEU A 51 1.83 -19.25 -23.72
N GLY A 52 1.85 -18.03 -24.26
CA GLY A 52 1.43 -17.74 -25.64
C GLY A 52 2.36 -18.33 -26.71
N LYS A 53 1.90 -18.34 -27.96
CA LYS A 53 2.70 -18.68 -29.14
C LYS A 53 2.58 -17.57 -30.20
N PRO A 54 3.68 -17.17 -30.86
CA PRO A 54 5.07 -17.57 -30.60
C PRO A 54 5.60 -16.97 -29.28
N ARG A 55 6.50 -17.68 -28.58
CA ARG A 55 7.13 -17.20 -27.34
C ARG A 55 8.64 -17.13 -27.46
N ASP A 56 9.21 -16.07 -26.88
CA ASP A 56 10.64 -15.92 -26.61
C ASP A 56 10.82 -15.58 -25.13
N THR A 57 11.31 -16.55 -24.36
CA THR A 57 11.50 -16.43 -22.91
C THR A 57 12.52 -15.36 -22.56
N SER A 58 13.51 -15.10 -23.42
CA SER A 58 14.53 -14.07 -23.16
C SER A 58 13.90 -12.69 -23.18
N SER A 59 13.12 -12.37 -24.22
CA SER A 59 12.37 -11.13 -24.32
C SER A 59 11.35 -10.97 -23.19
N GLY A 60 10.64 -12.04 -22.83
CA GLY A 60 9.69 -12.04 -21.72
C GLY A 60 10.36 -11.74 -20.38
N LEU A 61 11.52 -12.35 -20.10
CA LEU A 61 12.28 -12.11 -18.87
C LEU A 61 12.84 -10.69 -18.81
N LEU A 62 13.34 -10.16 -19.93
CA LEU A 62 13.77 -8.77 -20.03
C LEU A 62 12.61 -7.82 -19.70
N GLY A 63 11.43 -8.05 -20.27
CA GLY A 63 10.24 -7.26 -19.99
C GLY A 63 9.83 -7.30 -18.51
N VAL A 64 9.83 -8.49 -17.89
CA VAL A 64 9.54 -8.64 -16.45
C VAL A 64 10.58 -7.89 -15.62
N GLY A 65 11.87 -8.01 -15.97
CA GLY A 65 12.95 -7.28 -15.32
C GLY A 65 12.75 -5.77 -15.36
N TYR A 66 12.36 -5.22 -16.50
CA TYR A 66 12.03 -3.79 -16.62
C TYR A 66 10.82 -3.39 -15.77
N LEU A 67 9.74 -4.17 -15.79
CA LEU A 67 8.53 -3.87 -15.01
C LEU A 67 8.83 -3.87 -13.50
N VAL A 68 9.51 -4.90 -13.01
CA VAL A 68 9.91 -5.00 -11.60
C VAL A 68 10.89 -3.88 -11.26
N GLY A 69 11.94 -3.70 -12.07
CA GLY A 69 12.96 -2.68 -11.83
C GLY A 69 12.39 -1.27 -11.78
N LEU A 70 11.52 -0.91 -12.72
CA LEU A 70 10.87 0.40 -12.75
C LEU A 70 9.98 0.58 -11.52
N THR A 71 9.10 -0.39 -11.23
CA THR A 71 8.19 -0.30 -10.07
C THR A 71 8.97 -0.20 -8.76
N THR A 72 9.98 -1.05 -8.56
CA THR A 72 10.86 -1.00 -7.39
C THR A 72 11.58 0.35 -7.30
N SER A 73 12.10 0.88 -8.41
CA SER A 73 12.79 2.19 -8.39
C SER A 73 11.87 3.34 -7.97
N MET A 74 10.61 3.32 -8.39
CA MET A 74 9.62 4.34 -8.03
C MET A 74 9.32 4.28 -6.52
N TRP A 75 9.08 3.08 -6.00
CA TRP A 75 8.76 2.89 -4.58
C TRP A 75 9.97 3.17 -3.68
N VAL A 76 11.16 2.68 -4.05
CA VAL A 76 12.39 2.92 -3.30
C VAL A 76 12.75 4.42 -3.31
N GLY A 77 12.57 5.11 -4.44
CA GLY A 77 12.76 6.55 -4.51
C GLY A 77 11.84 7.32 -3.56
N MET A 78 10.56 6.99 -3.56
CA MET A 78 9.58 7.58 -2.63
C MET A 78 9.91 7.26 -1.17
N PHE A 79 10.32 6.03 -0.88
CA PHE A 79 10.76 5.61 0.45
C PHE A 79 11.95 6.43 0.95
N ILE A 80 13.02 6.53 0.14
CA ILE A 80 14.21 7.32 0.47
C ILE A 80 13.83 8.79 0.69
N LEU A 81 13.00 9.37 -0.17
CA LEU A 81 12.54 10.75 -0.03
C LEU A 81 11.80 10.97 1.30
N THR A 82 10.94 10.02 1.67
CA THR A 82 10.17 10.09 2.92
C THR A 82 11.09 10.01 4.14
N VAL A 83 12.09 9.13 4.10
CA VAL A 83 13.09 9.02 5.16
C VAL A 83 13.92 10.30 5.28
N LEU A 84 14.38 10.86 4.15
CA LEU A 84 15.14 12.11 4.12
C LEU A 84 14.33 13.26 4.71
N ILE A 85 13.04 13.37 4.37
CA ILE A 85 12.14 14.37 4.94
C ILE A 85 12.03 14.18 6.46
N GLY A 86 11.82 12.94 6.92
CA GLY A 86 11.79 12.60 8.34
C GLY A 86 13.05 13.07 9.08
N VAL A 87 14.23 12.73 8.56
CA VAL A 87 15.50 13.07 9.18
C VAL A 87 15.74 14.59 9.19
N VAL A 88 15.51 15.26 8.06
CA VAL A 88 15.84 16.70 7.91
C VAL A 88 14.88 17.60 8.69
N PHE A 89 13.58 17.28 8.70
CA PHE A 89 12.56 18.16 9.28
C PHE A 89 12.06 17.70 10.66
N TYR A 90 12.17 16.41 10.98
CA TYR A 90 11.60 15.81 12.21
C TYR A 90 12.65 15.11 13.09
N GLY A 91 13.94 15.13 12.71
CA GLY A 91 15.04 14.65 13.55
C GLY A 91 15.19 13.12 13.63
N GLY A 92 14.43 12.35 12.84
CA GLY A 92 14.50 10.89 12.81
C GLY A 92 13.70 10.27 11.65
N PRO A 93 14.00 9.02 11.26
CA PRO A 93 13.27 8.34 10.20
C PRO A 93 11.82 8.01 10.65
N PRO A 94 10.83 8.01 9.75
CA PRO A 94 9.45 7.73 10.09
C PRO A 94 9.24 6.29 10.61
N GLU A 95 8.13 6.06 11.32
CA GLU A 95 7.70 4.72 11.70
C GLU A 95 7.50 3.84 10.45
N PRO A 96 7.88 2.55 10.49
CA PRO A 96 8.26 1.76 11.67
C PRO A 96 9.78 1.75 11.97
N ILE A 97 10.59 2.57 11.28
CA ILE A 97 12.06 2.51 11.37
C ILE A 97 12.54 3.14 12.68
N SER A 98 11.87 4.21 13.14
CA SER A 98 12.03 4.72 14.50
C SER A 98 10.67 5.15 15.06
N SER A 99 10.51 5.01 16.38
CA SER A 99 9.33 5.52 17.08
C SER A 99 9.40 7.04 17.12
N VAL A 100 8.36 7.71 16.60
CA VAL A 100 8.21 9.17 16.76
C VAL A 100 7.24 9.50 17.91
N GLY A 101 6.93 8.53 18.77
CA GLY A 101 6.12 8.71 19.98
C GLY A 101 6.90 9.35 21.15
N PRO A 102 6.21 9.98 22.13
CA PRO A 102 6.87 10.63 23.26
C PRO A 102 7.69 9.64 24.12
N PRO A 103 8.77 10.07 24.78
CA PRO A 103 9.45 9.27 25.80
C PRO A 103 8.54 8.96 26.99
#